data_AF-A0A062WSI8-F1
#
_entry.id   AF-A0A062WSI8-F1
#
_cell.length_a   1.000
_cell.length_b   1.000
_cell.length_c   1.000
_cell.angle_alpha   90.00
_cell.angle_beta   90.00
_cell.angle_gamma   90.00
#
_symmetry.space_group_name_H-M   'P 1'
#
loop_
_entity.id
_entity.type
_entity.pdbx_description
1 polymer ?
#
loop_
_entity_poly.entity_id
_entity_poly.type
_entity_poly.pdbx_seq_one_letter_code
_entity_poly.pdbx_strand_id
1 'polypeptide(L)'
;MNPDVLIGLGDHPVLDFVNSLAFSADGPIELIADGWSYLRWLQLTGLVGTAEREALPARFGSEELDRIAVAAVELREWLRPRIGAWAGGSSTVPDEPTLSRLNGLLATD
;
A
#
# COMPACT_ATOMS: atom_id res chain seq x y z
N MET A 1 11.11 14.30 -8.53
CA MET A 1 11.00 12.83 -8.60
C MET A 1 10.13 12.52 -9.82
N ASN A 2 10.56 11.63 -10.73
CA ASN A 2 9.68 11.20 -11.81
C ASN A 2 8.69 10.17 -11.21
N PRO A 3 7.37 10.44 -11.17
CA PRO A 3 6.40 9.50 -10.61
C PRO A 3 6.27 8.21 -11.44
N ASP A 4 6.84 8.15 -12.66
CA ASP A 4 6.82 6.96 -13.52
C ASP A 4 7.86 5.90 -13.10
N VAL A 5 8.74 6.20 -12.15
CA VAL A 5 9.76 5.28 -11.66
C VAL A 5 9.64 5.15 -10.15
N LEU A 6 9.24 3.97 -9.68
CA LEU A 6 9.23 3.62 -8.27
C LEU A 6 10.60 3.04 -7.89
N ILE A 7 11.25 3.60 -6.88
CA ILE A 7 12.45 3.00 -6.29
C ILE A 7 11.98 2.03 -5.22
N GLY A 8 12.08 0.73 -5.51
CA GLY A 8 11.72 -0.32 -4.57
C GLY A 8 12.69 -0.41 -3.39
N LEU A 9 12.21 -0.95 -2.28
CA LEU A 9 12.94 -1.15 -1.03
C LEU A 9 13.11 -2.64 -0.76
N GLY A 10 14.34 -3.13 -0.95
CA GLY A 10 14.72 -4.50 -0.64
C GLY A 10 13.94 -5.56 -1.43
N ASP A 11 13.41 -5.19 -2.60
CA ASP A 11 12.58 -6.02 -3.47
C ASP A 11 11.39 -6.67 -2.75
N HIS A 12 10.79 -5.96 -1.79
CA HIS A 12 9.71 -6.48 -0.97
C HIS A 12 8.45 -5.58 -1.05
N PRO A 13 7.33 -6.07 -1.62
CA PRO A 13 6.13 -5.25 -1.85
C PRO A 13 5.55 -4.59 -0.60
N VAL A 14 5.66 -5.24 0.56
CA VAL A 14 5.21 -4.64 1.83
C VAL A 14 6.07 -3.44 2.23
N LEU A 15 7.39 -3.48 1.96
CA LEU A 15 8.27 -2.35 2.25
C LEU A 15 7.98 -1.18 1.31
N ASP A 16 7.70 -1.47 0.04
CA ASP A 16 7.26 -0.47 -0.94
C ASP A 16 5.92 0.15 -0.53
N PHE A 17 4.99 -0.67 -0.04
CA PHE A 17 3.66 -0.24 0.40
C PHE A 17 3.72 0.71 1.58
N VAL A 18 4.48 0.36 2.63
CA VAL A 18 4.59 1.24 3.82
C VAL A 18 5.32 2.55 3.53
N ASN A 19 6.09 2.59 2.43
CA ASN A 19 6.80 3.77 1.93
C ASN A 19 6.09 4.45 0.74
N SER A 20 4.82 4.15 0.48
CA SER A 20 4.06 4.80 -0.59
C SER A 20 3.66 6.27 -0.29
N LEU A 21 3.96 6.75 0.92
CA LEU A 21 4.03 8.18 1.23
C LEU A 21 5.50 8.62 1.17
N ALA A 22 5.91 9.15 0.02
CA ALA A 22 7.27 9.60 -0.23
C ALA A 22 7.49 11.01 0.32
N PHE A 23 8.72 11.34 0.72
CA PHE A 23 9.09 12.70 1.11
C PHE A 23 10.04 13.29 0.07
N SER A 24 9.73 14.50 -0.39
CA SER A 24 10.55 15.28 -1.31
C SER A 24 10.94 16.63 -0.68
N ALA A 25 11.80 17.40 -1.37
CA ALA A 25 12.14 18.76 -0.95
C ALA A 25 10.92 19.68 -0.84
N ASP A 26 9.88 19.41 -1.64
CA ASP A 26 8.64 20.18 -1.69
C ASP A 26 7.56 19.66 -0.71
N GLY A 27 7.91 18.66 0.11
CA GLY A 27 7.02 18.03 1.08
C GLY A 27 6.61 16.59 0.73
N PRO A 28 5.63 16.04 1.44
CA PRO A 28 5.16 14.67 1.24
C PRO A 28 4.40 14.54 -0.09
N ILE A 29 4.61 13.41 -0.76
CA ILE A 29 3.96 13.00 -2.00
C ILE A 29 3.24 11.68 -1.70
N GLU A 30 1.91 11.71 -1.72
CA GLU A 30 1.08 10.52 -1.62
C GLU A 30 1.03 9.79 -2.98
N LEU A 31 1.56 8.58 -3.06
CA LEU A 31 1.57 7.78 -4.28
C LEU A 31 0.26 6.99 -4.49
N ILE A 32 -0.57 6.87 -3.44
CA ILE A 32 -1.88 6.20 -3.41
C ILE A 32 -2.94 7.25 -3.03
N ALA A 33 -3.06 8.32 -3.83
CA ALA A 33 -3.92 9.45 -3.53
C ALA A 33 -5.41 9.20 -3.86
N ASP A 34 -5.65 8.30 -4.82
CA ASP A 34 -6.95 7.95 -5.39
C ASP A 34 -6.89 6.55 -6.04
N GLY A 35 -8.01 6.08 -6.57
CA GLY A 35 -8.11 4.75 -7.18
C GLY A 35 -7.16 4.56 -8.37
N TRP A 36 -6.98 5.59 -9.20
CA TRP A 36 -6.13 5.52 -10.38
C TRP A 36 -4.64 5.49 -10.04
N SER A 37 -4.22 6.31 -9.10
CA SER A 37 -2.86 6.30 -8.56
C SER A 37 -2.57 5.00 -7.81
N TYR A 38 -3.55 4.41 -7.11
CA TYR A 38 -3.38 3.10 -6.52
C TYR A 38 -3.17 2.00 -7.56
N LEU A 39 -4.00 1.94 -8.60
CA LEU A 39 -3.83 0.98 -9.72
C LEU A 39 -2.47 1.15 -10.42
N ARG A 40 -2.03 2.39 -10.60
CA ARG A 40 -0.71 2.68 -11.12
C ARG A 40 0.38 2.18 -10.19
N TRP A 41 0.27 2.42 -8.89
CA TRP A 41 1.23 1.96 -7.89
C TRP A 41 1.31 0.43 -7.84
N LEU A 42 0.17 -0.27 -7.90
CA LEU A 42 0.11 -1.73 -7.97
C LEU A 42 0.83 -2.26 -9.23
N GLN A 43 0.69 -1.57 -10.36
CA GLN A 43 1.40 -1.96 -11.59
C GLN A 43 2.91 -1.71 -11.47
N LEU A 44 3.31 -0.56 -10.92
CA LEU A 44 4.73 -0.21 -10.75
C LEU A 44 5.46 -1.15 -9.78
N THR A 45 4.75 -1.72 -8.80
CA THR A 45 5.27 -2.73 -7.87
C THR A 45 5.15 -4.16 -8.39
N GLY A 46 4.59 -4.35 -9.60
CA GLY A 46 4.42 -5.67 -10.20
C GLY A 46 3.34 -6.54 -9.58
N LEU A 47 2.48 -5.97 -8.71
CA LEU A 47 1.37 -6.68 -8.07
C LEU A 47 0.18 -6.87 -9.02
N VAL A 48 0.06 -6.04 -10.05
CA VAL A 48 -0.88 -6.23 -11.17
C VAL A 48 -0.18 -6.02 -12.51
N GLY A 49 -0.55 -6.81 -13.50
CA GLY A 49 -0.10 -6.66 -14.88
C GLY A 49 -0.83 -5.53 -15.63
N THR A 50 -0.33 -5.20 -16.82
CA THR A 50 -0.97 -4.20 -17.70
C THR A 50 -2.41 -4.57 -18.05
N ALA A 51 -2.67 -5.83 -18.39
CA ALA A 51 -4.01 -6.30 -18.74
C ALA A 51 -4.99 -6.16 -17.56
N GLU A 52 -4.53 -6.42 -16.33
CA GLU A 52 -5.35 -6.25 -15.13
C GLU A 52 -5.62 -4.77 -14.87
N ARG A 53 -4.60 -3.91 -14.94
CA ARG A 53 -4.76 -2.45 -14.81
C ARG A 53 -5.78 -1.89 -15.80
N GLU A 54 -5.84 -2.41 -17.02
CA GLU A 54 -6.82 -1.98 -18.04
C GLU A 54 -8.24 -2.50 -17.78
N ALA A 55 -8.38 -3.69 -17.18
CA ALA A 55 -9.67 -4.33 -16.93
C ALA A 55 -10.33 -3.87 -15.61
N LEU A 56 -9.55 -3.58 -14.57
CA LEU A 56 -10.04 -3.26 -13.23
C LEU A 56 -10.98 -2.02 -13.19
N PRO A 57 -10.72 -0.92 -13.92
CA PRO A 57 -11.63 0.23 -13.96
C PRO A 57 -13.02 -0.11 -14.50
N ALA A 58 -13.12 -1.00 -15.49
CA ALA A 58 -14.40 -1.43 -16.03
C ALA A 58 -15.17 -2.34 -15.06
N ARG A 59 -14.46 -3.06 -14.18
CA ARG A 59 -15.05 -3.99 -13.21
C ARG A 59 -15.59 -3.31 -11.96
N PHE A 60 -14.84 -2.35 -11.41
CA PHE A 60 -15.15 -1.74 -10.10
C PHE A 60 -15.68 -0.29 -10.24
N GLY A 61 -15.36 0.42 -11.33
CA GLY A 61 -15.71 1.83 -11.48
C GLY A 61 -14.88 2.75 -10.58
N SER A 62 -14.90 4.06 -10.88
CA SER A 62 -14.00 5.04 -10.24
C SER A 62 -14.24 5.19 -8.73
N GLU A 63 -15.51 5.32 -8.32
CA GLU A 63 -15.85 5.56 -6.90
C GLU A 63 -15.48 4.38 -6.01
N GLU A 64 -15.59 3.15 -6.51
CA GLU A 64 -15.16 1.97 -5.76
C GLU A 64 -13.63 1.90 -5.66
N LEU A 65 -12.92 2.17 -6.75
CA LEU A 65 -11.45 2.24 -6.74
C LEU A 65 -10.94 3.31 -5.77
N ASP A 66 -11.59 4.47 -5.69
CA ASP A 66 -11.23 5.52 -4.73
C ASP A 66 -11.42 5.07 -3.29
N ARG A 67 -12.52 4.35 -2.99
CA ARG A 67 -12.74 3.76 -1.66
C ARG A 67 -11.69 2.70 -1.32
N ILE A 68 -11.29 1.89 -2.30
CA ILE A 68 -10.22 0.89 -2.13
C ILE A 68 -8.88 1.59 -1.85
N ALA A 69 -8.56 2.68 -2.54
CA ALA A 69 -7.35 3.45 -2.29
C ALA A 69 -7.32 4.04 -0.87
N VAL A 70 -8.45 4.58 -0.39
CA VAL A 70 -8.59 5.04 1.00
C VAL A 70 -8.33 3.90 1.98
N ALA A 71 -8.95 2.73 1.77
CA ALA A 71 -8.75 1.56 2.64
C ALA A 71 -7.28 1.08 2.65
N ALA A 72 -6.60 1.17 1.50
CA ALA A 72 -5.17 0.87 1.40
C ALA A 72 -4.32 1.85 2.22
N VAL A 73 -4.59 3.15 2.12
CA VAL A 73 -3.91 4.18 2.94
C VAL A 73 -4.17 3.95 4.43
N GLU A 74 -5.40 3.65 4.84
CA GLU A 74 -5.73 3.33 6.24
C GLU A 74 -4.97 2.10 6.76
N LEU A 75 -4.84 1.05 5.94
CA LEU A 75 -4.05 -0.13 6.27
C LEU A 75 -2.57 0.22 6.42
N ARG A 76 -2.03 1.03 5.52
CA ARG A 76 -0.64 1.51 5.56
C ARG A 76 -0.35 2.26 6.86
N GLU A 77 -1.17 3.25 7.18
CA GLU A 77 -0.99 4.07 8.38
C GLU A 77 -1.14 3.25 9.66
N TRP A 78 -1.97 2.21 9.65
CA TRP A 78 -2.08 1.27 10.75
C TRP A 78 -0.83 0.36 10.90
N LEU A 79 -0.22 -0.07 9.79
CA LEU A 79 0.98 -0.92 9.77
C LEU A 79 2.26 -0.17 10.17
N ARG A 80 2.45 1.08 9.70
CA ARG A 80 3.69 1.87 9.89
C ARG A 80 4.22 1.89 11.34
N PRO A 81 3.44 2.28 12.37
CA PRO A 81 3.95 2.31 13.74
C PRO A 81 4.26 0.91 14.31
N ARG A 82 3.57 -0.14 13.85
CA ARG A 82 3.82 -1.53 14.30
C ARG A 82 5.12 -2.08 13.75
N ILE A 83 5.33 -1.91 12.44
CA ILE A 83 6.59 -2.29 11.78
C ILE A 83 7.75 -1.46 12.35
N GLY A 84 7.52 -0.17 12.62
CA GLY A 84 8.50 0.68 13.29
C GLY A 84 8.88 0.17 14.68
N ALA A 85 7.91 -0.27 15.49
CA ALA A 85 8.17 -0.87 16.80
C ALA A 85 8.95 -2.19 16.71
N TRP A 86 8.66 -3.04 15.72
CA TRP A 86 9.41 -4.27 15.48
C TRP A 86 10.84 -4.00 15.02
N ALA A 87 11.03 -3.10 14.05
CA ALA A 87 12.34 -2.71 13.55
C ALA A 87 13.21 -2.06 14.64
N GLY A 88 12.59 -1.35 15.59
CA GLY A 88 13.24 -0.77 16.77
C GLY A 88 13.57 -1.76 17.89
N GLY A 89 13.21 -3.04 17.76
CA GLY A 89 13.49 -4.08 18.77
C GLY A 89 12.55 -4.09 19.98
N SER A 90 11.49 -3.29 19.96
CA SER A 90 10.52 -3.21 21.06
C SER A 90 9.57 -4.42 21.12
N SER A 91 9.44 -5.17 20.02
CA SER A 91 8.75 -6.46 20.00
C SER A 91 9.24 -7.32 18.83
N THR A 92 9.39 -8.63 19.06
CA THR A 92 9.75 -9.60 18.00
C THR A 92 8.55 -10.38 17.49
N VAL A 93 7.38 -10.23 18.12
CA VAL A 93 6.15 -10.94 17.78
C VAL A 93 4.97 -9.95 17.74
N PRO A 94 4.13 -9.97 16.71
CA PRO A 94 2.91 -9.18 16.69
C PRO A 94 2.02 -9.50 17.89
N ASP A 95 1.39 -8.49 18.50
CA ASP A 95 0.41 -8.73 19.57
C ASP A 95 -0.86 -9.40 19.01
N GLU A 96 -1.65 -10.03 19.90
CA GLU A 96 -2.89 -10.71 19.50
C GLU A 96 -3.81 -9.78 18.69
N PRO A 97 -4.05 -8.51 19.08
CA PRO A 97 -4.95 -7.65 18.33
C PRO A 97 -4.46 -7.38 16.90
N THR A 98 -3.14 -7.26 16.72
CA THR A 98 -2.53 -7.11 15.39
C THR A 98 -2.72 -8.38 14.57
N LEU A 99 -2.45 -9.57 15.14
CA LEU A 99 -2.67 -10.84 14.47
C LEU A 99 -4.14 -11.05 14.11
N SER A 100 -5.06 -10.76 15.02
CA SER A 100 -6.50 -10.89 14.83
C SER A 100 -6.99 -10.02 13.67
N ARG A 101 -6.54 -8.76 13.59
CA ARG A 101 -6.87 -7.88 12.47
C ARG A 101 -6.29 -8.38 11.14
N LEU A 102 -5.03 -8.81 11.10
CA LEU A 102 -4.41 -9.35 9.89
C LEU A 102 -5.13 -10.62 9.42
N ASN A 103 -5.42 -11.54 10.34
CA ASN A 103 -6.16 -12.76 10.04
C ASN A 103 -7.56 -12.45 9.54
N GLY A 104 -8.25 -11.45 10.08
CA GLY A 104 -9.55 -11.00 9.59
C GLY A 104 -9.50 -10.48 8.16
N LEU A 105 -8.46 -9.71 7.81
CA LEU A 105 -8.26 -9.24 6.44
C LEU A 105 -7.99 -10.40 5.47
N LEU A 106 -7.18 -11.37 5.88
CA LEU A 106 -6.79 -12.52 5.06
C LEU A 106 -7.85 -13.62 4.97
N ALA A 107 -8.77 -13.71 5.95
CA ALA A 107 -9.87 -14.67 5.93
C ALA A 107 -10.98 -14.29 4.93
N THR A 108 -10.90 -13.10 4.34
CA THR A 108 -11.86 -12.61 3.35
C THR A 108 -11.34 -12.99 1.95
N ASP A 109 -11.36 -14.30 1.65
CA ASP A 109 -11.19 -14.85 0.29
C ASP A 109 -12.55 -15.08 -0.39
#